data_AF-A0A5M8RPA8-F1
#
_entry.id   AF-A0A5M8RPA8-F1
#
_cell.length_a   1.000
_cell.length_b   1.000
_cell.length_c   1.000
_cell.angle_alpha   90.00
_cell.angle_beta   90.00
_cell.angle_gamma   90.00
#
_symmetry.space_group_name_H-M   'P 1'
#
loop_
_entity.id
_entity.type
_entity.pdbx_description
1 polymer ?
#
loop_
_entity_poly.entity_id
_entity_poly.type
_entity_poly.pdbx_seq_one_letter_code
_entity_poly.pdbx_strand_id
1 'polypeptide(L)'
;MLIIDHNPKGQLYSKLVDLAFEICDEFHLVLRKDMGSLKSFDPLLKKLESSLKEMKEQSEWASTILGGNQTAKVYYYYTDENAKNILKESANSLYDWEQPHLPEDLSFFKDGKEWLITCSHEEESYIDTEDDKEIQKILSIPGLKVHMEKWD
;
A
#
# COMPACT_ATOMS: atom_id res chain seq x y z
N MET A 1 -6.66 -13.21 8.39
CA MET A 1 -5.59 -12.26 8.04
C MET A 1 -4.22 -12.70 8.58
N LEU A 2 -3.16 -12.28 7.90
CA LEU A 2 -1.77 -12.43 8.30
C LEU A 2 -1.24 -11.05 8.69
N ILE A 3 -1.06 -10.80 9.99
CA ILE A 3 -0.50 -9.53 10.48
C ILE A 3 1.00 -9.52 10.20
N ILE A 4 1.53 -8.41 9.69
CA ILE A 4 2.97 -8.21 9.48
C ILE A 4 3.58 -7.65 10.76
N ASP A 5 4.45 -8.43 11.41
CA ASP A 5 4.94 -8.11 12.77
C ASP A 5 5.82 -6.86 12.83
N HIS A 6 6.53 -6.57 11.75
CA HIS A 6 7.52 -5.50 11.67
C HIS A 6 7.60 -4.92 10.26
N ASN A 7 7.87 -3.62 10.18
CA ASN A 7 8.08 -2.89 8.93
C ASN A 7 9.07 -3.62 7.98
N PRO A 8 8.60 -4.14 6.83
CA PRO A 8 9.45 -4.66 5.78
C PRO A 8 10.41 -3.58 5.24
N LYS A 9 11.73 -3.83 5.25
CA LYS A 9 12.76 -2.86 4.82
C LYS A 9 13.71 -3.42 3.76
N GLY A 10 14.23 -2.55 2.89
CA GLY A 10 15.22 -2.85 1.85
C GLY A 10 14.76 -3.99 0.94
N GLN A 11 15.55 -5.05 0.86
CA GLN A 11 15.18 -6.22 0.05
C GLN A 11 13.88 -6.90 0.48
N LEU A 12 13.53 -6.83 1.77
CA LEU A 12 12.30 -7.43 2.27
C LEU A 12 11.08 -6.67 1.73
N TYR A 13 11.13 -5.33 1.76
CA TYR A 13 10.14 -4.47 1.10
C TYR A 13 10.03 -4.77 -0.39
N SER A 14 11.16 -4.82 -1.10
CA SER A 14 11.15 -5.13 -2.54
C SER A 14 10.48 -6.47 -2.85
N LYS A 15 10.74 -7.52 -2.05
CA LYS A 15 10.13 -8.85 -2.24
C LYS A 15 8.63 -8.85 -1.95
N LEU A 16 8.20 -8.10 -0.94
CA LEU A 16 6.78 -7.95 -0.65
C LEU A 16 6.06 -7.23 -1.79
N VAL A 17 6.65 -6.16 -2.33
CA VAL A 17 6.13 -5.46 -3.52
C VAL A 17 6.11 -6.39 -4.73
N ASP A 18 7.15 -7.19 -4.97
CA ASP A 18 7.13 -8.18 -6.06
C ASP A 18 5.96 -9.15 -5.94
N LEU A 19 5.72 -9.69 -4.75
CA LEU A 19 4.61 -10.60 -4.51
C LEU A 19 3.25 -9.90 -4.69
N ALA A 20 3.13 -8.66 -4.21
CA ALA A 20 1.91 -7.87 -4.36
C ALA A 20 1.58 -7.65 -5.85
N PHE A 21 2.56 -7.30 -6.68
CA PHE A 21 2.37 -7.14 -8.14
C PHE A 21 2.12 -8.46 -8.87
N GLU A 22 2.52 -9.61 -8.31
CA GLU A 22 2.19 -10.93 -8.86
C GLU A 22 0.72 -11.30 -8.62
N ILE A 23 0.15 -10.86 -7.49
CA ILE A 23 -1.17 -11.30 -7.00
C ILE A 23 -2.28 -10.29 -7.32
N CYS A 24 -1.99 -9.00 -7.12
CA CYS A 24 -2.96 -7.92 -7.15
C CYS A 24 -3.01 -7.27 -8.53
N ASP A 25 -4.17 -6.72 -8.90
CA ASP A 25 -4.39 -5.94 -10.12
C ASP A 25 -4.32 -4.43 -9.87
N GLU A 26 -4.50 -4.00 -8.61
CA GLU A 26 -4.57 -2.59 -8.23
C GLU A 26 -3.84 -2.28 -6.92
N PHE A 27 -3.40 -1.04 -6.77
CA PHE A 27 -2.94 -0.48 -5.51
C PHE A 27 -3.40 0.97 -5.37
N HIS A 28 -3.38 1.50 -4.15
CA HIS A 28 -3.65 2.91 -3.91
C HIS A 28 -2.52 3.65 -3.21
N LEU A 29 -2.56 4.97 -3.30
CA LEU A 29 -1.79 5.92 -2.51
C LEU A 29 -2.70 7.08 -2.12
N VAL A 30 -2.53 7.61 -0.91
CA VAL A 30 -3.43 8.62 -0.34
C VAL A 30 -2.71 9.95 -0.14
N LEU A 31 -3.33 11.03 -0.62
CA LEU A 31 -2.88 12.40 -0.35
C LEU A 31 -3.85 13.12 0.58
N ARG A 32 -3.39 13.34 1.82
CA ARG A 32 -4.15 13.99 2.88
C ARG A 32 -4.01 15.51 2.82
N LYS A 33 -5.13 16.20 2.65
CA LYS A 33 -5.21 17.67 2.45
C LYS A 33 -4.88 18.48 3.71
N ASP A 34 -4.99 17.85 4.88
CA ASP A 34 -4.78 18.44 6.20
C ASP A 34 -3.33 18.35 6.70
N MET A 35 -2.46 17.67 5.95
CA MET A 35 -1.07 17.38 6.33
C MET A 35 -0.03 18.20 5.55
N GLY A 36 -0.44 19.33 4.97
CA GLY A 36 0.44 20.30 4.33
C GLY A 36 0.30 20.38 2.81
N SER A 37 1.34 20.89 2.15
CA SER A 37 1.30 21.15 0.70
C SER A 37 1.44 19.86 -0.10
N LEU A 38 0.43 19.55 -0.92
CA LEU A 38 0.45 18.38 -1.80
C LEU A 38 1.37 18.51 -3.03
N LYS A 39 1.88 19.72 -3.32
CA LYS A 39 2.71 19.97 -4.51
C LYS A 39 4.03 19.19 -4.52
N SER A 40 4.54 18.79 -3.35
CA SER A 40 5.77 17.99 -3.26
C SER A 40 5.62 16.61 -3.91
N PHE A 41 4.38 16.12 -4.08
CA PHE A 41 4.10 14.81 -4.66
C PHE A 41 3.94 14.83 -6.18
N ASP A 42 3.84 16.01 -6.82
CA ASP A 42 3.68 16.15 -8.27
C ASP A 42 4.74 15.35 -9.08
N PRO A 43 6.04 15.33 -8.73
CA PRO A 43 7.02 14.53 -9.45
C PRO A 43 6.74 13.02 -9.39
N LEU A 44 6.30 12.51 -8.23
CA LEU A 44 5.96 11.10 -8.06
C LEU A 44 4.68 10.75 -8.84
N LEU A 45 3.63 11.58 -8.69
CA LEU A 45 2.39 11.41 -9.43
C LEU A 45 2.62 11.43 -10.94
N LYS A 46 3.54 12.26 -11.42
CA LYS A 46 3.91 12.29 -12.84
C LYS A 46 4.59 11.01 -13.32
N LYS A 47 5.45 10.40 -12.50
CA LYS A 47 6.07 9.10 -12.83
C LYS A 47 5.01 7.98 -12.92
N LEU A 48 4.02 8.01 -12.04
CA LEU A 48 2.94 7.02 -11.98
C LEU A 48 1.78 7.27 -12.96
N GLU A 49 1.80 8.37 -13.71
CA GLU A 49 0.66 8.83 -14.53
C GLU A 49 0.19 7.78 -15.54
N SER A 50 1.10 7.04 -16.18
CA SER A 50 0.73 5.99 -17.15
C SER A 50 0.05 4.78 -16.53
N SER A 51 0.23 4.58 -15.22
CA SER A 51 -0.33 3.48 -14.44
C SER A 51 -1.61 3.90 -13.71
N LEU A 52 -2.00 5.18 -13.79
CA LEU A 52 -3.16 5.71 -13.09
C LEU A 52 -4.45 5.13 -13.67
N LYS A 53 -5.25 4.50 -12.80
CA LYS A 53 -6.60 4.07 -13.12
C LYS A 53 -7.58 5.22 -12.91
N GLU A 54 -7.62 5.77 -11.70
CA GLU A 54 -8.50 6.87 -11.33
C GLU A 54 -8.04 7.55 -10.05
N MET A 55 -8.56 8.75 -9.79
CA MET A 55 -8.43 9.44 -8.51
C MET A 55 -9.82 9.78 -8.00
N LYS A 56 -10.06 9.48 -6.73
CA LYS A 56 -11.32 9.78 -6.05
C LYS A 56 -11.06 10.70 -4.87
N GLU A 57 -12.02 11.57 -4.61
CA GLU A 57 -12.08 12.31 -3.37
C GLU A 57 -12.95 11.53 -2.38
N GLN A 58 -12.34 11.05 -1.29
CA GLN A 58 -12.97 10.13 -0.35
C GLN A 58 -12.63 10.49 1.10
N SER A 59 -13.50 10.11 2.03
CA SER A 59 -13.27 10.20 3.48
C SER A 59 -12.84 8.87 4.08
N GLU A 60 -12.72 7.82 3.27
CA GLU A 60 -12.44 6.46 3.70
C GLU A 60 -11.63 5.75 2.62
N TRP A 61 -10.65 4.97 3.05
CA TRP A 61 -9.85 4.05 2.25
C TRP A 61 -9.47 2.84 3.11
N ALA A 62 -8.78 1.86 2.54
CA ALA A 62 -8.53 0.54 3.13
C ALA A 62 -8.12 0.53 4.62
N SER A 63 -7.31 1.48 5.07
CA SER A 63 -6.80 1.52 6.46
C SER A 63 -7.52 2.53 7.36
N THR A 64 -8.18 3.56 6.82
CA THR A 64 -8.57 4.73 7.60
C THR A 64 -9.91 5.32 7.17
N ILE A 65 -10.70 5.73 8.17
CA ILE A 65 -11.91 6.56 8.02
C ILE A 65 -11.64 7.93 8.66
N LEU A 66 -11.72 8.99 7.87
CA LEU A 66 -11.59 10.37 8.34
C LEU A 66 -12.88 10.86 8.99
N GLY A 67 -12.73 11.51 10.15
CA GLY A 67 -13.80 12.25 10.81
C GLY A 67 -13.97 13.69 10.30
N GLY A 68 -15.09 14.32 10.67
CA GLY A 68 -15.28 15.76 10.53
C GLY A 68 -15.52 16.25 9.09
N ASN A 69 -16.14 15.44 8.23
CA ASN A 69 -16.40 15.74 6.82
C ASN A 69 -15.12 16.02 6.00
N GLN A 70 -13.96 15.58 6.49
CA GLN A 70 -12.70 15.72 5.79
C GLN A 70 -12.58 14.69 4.68
N THR A 71 -11.87 15.06 3.61
CA THR A 71 -11.59 14.18 2.47
C THR A 71 -10.11 14.19 2.13
N ALA A 72 -9.64 13.08 1.60
CA ALA A 72 -8.35 12.90 0.97
C ALA A 72 -8.53 12.66 -0.54
N LYS A 73 -7.43 12.80 -1.29
CA LYS A 73 -7.37 12.32 -2.68
C LYS A 73 -6.76 10.92 -2.66
N VAL A 74 -7.55 9.92 -3.02
CA VAL A 74 -7.11 8.52 -3.11
C VAL A 74 -6.86 8.21 -4.58
N TYR A 75 -5.62 7.89 -4.90
CA TYR A 75 -5.19 7.55 -6.25
C TYR A 75 -5.11 6.04 -6.38
N TYR A 76 -5.87 5.47 -7.32
CA TYR A 76 -5.84 4.06 -7.66
C TYR A 76 -5.03 3.85 -8.93
N TYR A 77 -4.13 2.87 -8.90
CA TYR A 77 -3.21 2.56 -9.97
C TYR A 77 -3.30 1.07 -10.33
N TYR A 78 -3.01 0.74 -11.58
CA TYR A 78 -2.80 -0.64 -11.99
C TYR A 78 -1.43 -1.14 -11.53
N THR A 79 -1.33 -2.42 -11.20
CA THR A 79 -0.07 -3.11 -10.84
C THR A 79 0.77 -3.48 -12.07
N ASP A 80 1.24 -2.48 -12.81
CA ASP A 80 2.13 -2.70 -13.97
C ASP A 80 3.63 -2.59 -13.64
N GLU A 81 4.50 -2.99 -14.57
CA GLU A 81 5.96 -2.94 -14.38
C GLU A 81 6.51 -1.51 -14.14
N ASN A 82 5.87 -0.48 -14.71
CA ASN A 82 6.29 0.91 -14.49
C ASN A 82 6.04 1.30 -13.03
N ALA A 83 4.82 1.09 -12.53
CA ALA A 83 4.46 1.37 -11.15
C ALA A 83 5.33 0.59 -10.16
N LYS A 84 5.58 -0.71 -10.43
CA LYS A 84 6.43 -1.55 -9.58
C LYS A 84 7.82 -0.95 -9.37
N ASN A 85 8.45 -0.53 -10.46
CA ASN A 85 9.78 0.07 -10.41
C ASN A 85 9.76 1.39 -9.62
N ILE A 86 8.75 2.23 -9.86
CA ILE A 86 8.62 3.51 -9.14
C ILE A 86 8.43 3.31 -7.64
N LEU A 87 7.59 2.36 -7.22
CA LEU A 87 7.37 2.10 -5.79
C LEU A 87 8.64 1.62 -5.08
N LYS A 88 9.46 0.81 -5.76
CA LYS A 88 10.74 0.32 -5.24
C LYS A 88 11.85 1.37 -5.24
N GLU A 89 11.81 2.33 -6.15
CA GLU A 89 12.75 3.45 -6.20
C GLU A 89 12.40 4.56 -5.22
N SER A 90 11.11 4.72 -4.89
CA SER A 90 10.60 5.85 -4.09
C SER A 90 10.70 5.61 -2.59
N ALA A 91 10.62 4.35 -2.16
CA ALA A 91 10.62 3.96 -0.75
C ALA A 91 11.62 2.82 -0.48
N ASN A 92 12.15 2.78 0.74
CA ASN A 92 12.99 1.68 1.22
C ASN A 92 12.26 0.79 2.24
N SER A 93 11.05 1.16 2.67
CA SER A 93 10.22 0.38 3.59
C SER A 93 8.73 0.49 3.29
N LEU A 94 7.93 -0.44 3.82
CA LEU A 94 6.47 -0.38 3.68
C LEU A 94 5.89 0.85 4.36
N TYR A 95 6.42 1.25 5.52
CA TYR A 95 5.93 2.41 6.27
C TYR A 95 6.63 3.72 5.90
N ASP A 96 7.50 3.73 4.87
CA ASP A 96 8.03 5.00 4.34
C ASP A 96 6.94 5.81 3.62
N TRP A 97 5.84 5.15 3.22
CA TRP A 97 4.65 5.74 2.59
C TRP A 97 3.83 6.53 3.62
N GLU A 98 4.43 7.62 4.12
CA GLU A 98 3.88 8.51 5.14
C GLU A 98 4.15 9.97 4.76
N GLN A 99 3.14 10.84 4.88
CA GLN A 99 3.31 12.27 4.64
C GLN A 99 4.08 12.92 5.80
N PRO A 100 4.94 13.93 5.52
CA PRO A 100 5.03 14.71 4.28
C PRO A 100 6.06 14.19 3.27
N HIS A 101 6.70 13.05 3.53
CA HIS A 101 7.82 12.57 2.72
C HIS A 101 7.37 11.81 1.47
N LEU A 102 6.34 10.97 1.60
CA LEU A 102 5.66 10.26 0.53
C LEU A 102 4.14 10.36 0.71
N PRO A 103 3.33 9.95 -0.28
CA PRO A 103 1.91 9.70 -0.08
C PRO A 103 1.67 8.67 1.04
N GLU A 104 0.52 8.75 1.71
CA GLU A 104 0.11 7.81 2.75
C GLU A 104 -0.28 6.43 2.18
N ASP A 105 -0.12 5.41 3.03
CA ASP A 105 -0.85 4.15 3.03
C ASP A 105 -0.83 3.33 1.73
N LEU A 106 0.36 2.88 1.30
CA LEU A 106 0.47 1.92 0.20
C LEU A 106 -0.27 0.61 0.53
N SER A 107 -1.40 0.39 -0.14
CA SER A 107 -2.23 -0.81 -0.01
C SER A 107 -2.57 -1.39 -1.37
N PHE A 108 -2.80 -2.70 -1.43
CA PHE A 108 -3.01 -3.47 -2.67
C PHE A 108 -4.35 -4.20 -2.66
N PHE A 109 -4.91 -4.38 -3.85
CA PHE A 109 -6.23 -4.96 -4.07
C PHE A 109 -6.17 -6.04 -5.16
N LYS A 110 -6.90 -7.13 -4.93
CA LYS A 110 -7.12 -8.23 -5.87
C LYS A 110 -8.59 -8.33 -6.21
N ASP A 111 -8.94 -8.18 -7.49
CA ASP A 111 -10.31 -8.20 -8.01
C ASP A 111 -11.24 -7.23 -7.24
N GLY A 112 -10.71 -6.05 -6.91
CA GLY A 112 -11.42 -5.02 -6.13
C GLY A 112 -11.59 -5.31 -4.63
N LYS A 113 -10.99 -6.38 -4.11
CA LYS A 113 -10.93 -6.68 -2.68
C LYS A 113 -9.57 -6.33 -2.11
N GLU A 114 -9.54 -5.86 -0.87
CA GLU A 114 -8.30 -5.60 -0.15
C GLU A 114 -7.45 -6.87 -0.04
N TRP A 115 -6.14 -6.74 -0.25
CA TRP A 115 -5.19 -7.84 -0.11
C TRP A 115 -4.06 -7.48 0.85
N LEU A 116 -3.35 -6.37 0.64
CA LEU A 116 -2.38 -5.83 1.62
C LEU A 116 -2.90 -4.47 2.08
N ILE A 117 -3.21 -4.34 3.36
CA ILE A 117 -3.69 -3.10 3.98
C ILE A 117 -2.56 -2.55 4.83
N THR A 118 -2.29 -1.24 4.69
CA THR A 118 -1.23 -0.55 5.44
C THR A 118 -1.76 0.76 6.01
N CYS A 119 -1.51 0.98 7.30
CA CYS A 119 -1.65 2.25 7.99
C CYS A 119 -0.24 2.70 8.41
N SER A 120 0.43 3.50 7.56
CA SER A 120 1.87 3.75 7.73
C SER A 120 2.18 4.52 9.01
N HIS A 121 1.38 5.53 9.35
CA HIS A 121 1.57 6.34 10.56
C HIS A 121 1.30 5.57 11.86
N GLU A 122 0.56 4.47 11.80
CA GLU A 122 0.31 3.55 12.92
C GLU A 122 1.30 2.36 12.92
N GLU A 123 2.14 2.23 11.90
CA GLU A 123 3.02 1.07 11.68
C GLU A 123 2.27 -0.27 11.67
N GLU A 124 1.03 -0.26 11.19
CA GLU A 124 0.16 -1.44 11.12
C GLU A 124 -0.03 -1.91 9.67
N SER A 125 0.09 -3.21 9.45
CA SER A 125 -0.25 -3.81 8.16
C SER A 125 -0.63 -5.28 8.27
N TYR A 126 -1.49 -5.72 7.37
CA TYR A 126 -1.90 -7.12 7.28
C TYR A 126 -2.19 -7.52 5.85
N ILE A 127 -2.06 -8.83 5.59
CA ILE A 127 -2.49 -9.44 4.35
C ILE A 127 -3.79 -10.21 4.58
N ASP A 128 -4.84 -9.86 3.84
CA ASP A 128 -6.13 -10.54 3.88
C ASP A 128 -6.28 -11.52 2.72
N THR A 129 -6.00 -12.79 3.00
CA THR A 129 -6.19 -13.88 2.05
C THR A 129 -6.47 -15.19 2.78
N GLU A 130 -7.32 -16.00 2.15
CA GLU A 130 -7.58 -17.39 2.53
C GLU A 130 -7.03 -18.38 1.48
N ASP A 131 -6.39 -17.89 0.41
CA ASP A 131 -5.82 -18.75 -0.63
C ASP A 131 -4.52 -19.38 -0.13
N ASP A 132 -4.55 -20.71 0.08
CA ASP A 132 -3.39 -21.47 0.57
C ASP A 132 -2.12 -21.22 -0.25
N LYS A 133 -2.21 -21.04 -1.58
CA LYS A 133 -1.03 -20.79 -2.42
C LYS A 133 -0.44 -19.41 -2.16
N GLU A 134 -1.28 -18.40 -1.97
CA GLU A 134 -0.83 -17.06 -1.59
C GLU A 134 -0.20 -17.08 -0.21
N ILE A 135 -0.84 -17.74 0.76
CA ILE A 135 -0.31 -17.93 2.11
C ILE A 135 1.08 -18.60 2.04
N GLN A 136 1.23 -19.66 1.26
CA GLN A 136 2.53 -20.32 1.09
C GLN A 136 3.58 -19.38 0.48
N LYS A 137 3.23 -18.54 -0.50
CA LYS A 137 4.16 -17.56 -1.08
C LYS A 137 4.58 -16.50 -0.05
N ILE A 138 3.64 -15.99 0.75
CA ILE A 138 3.90 -15.01 1.82
C ILE A 138 4.88 -15.61 2.83
N LEU A 139 4.59 -16.81 3.34
CA LEU A 139 5.44 -17.52 4.30
C LEU A 139 6.81 -17.92 3.73
N SER A 140 6.93 -17.96 2.39
CA SER A 140 8.19 -18.26 1.71
C SER A 140 9.09 -17.04 1.54
N ILE A 141 8.63 -15.82 1.85
CA ILE A 141 9.47 -14.61 1.77
C ILE A 141 10.48 -14.63 2.94
N PRO A 142 11.80 -14.80 2.68
CA PRO A 142 12.78 -14.90 3.75
C PRO A 142 12.86 -13.59 4.55
N GLY A 143 12.63 -13.68 5.86
CA GLY A 143 12.69 -12.55 6.78
C GLY A 143 11.37 -11.83 7.00
N LEU A 144 10.32 -12.14 6.22
CA LEU A 144 8.98 -11.64 6.50
C LEU A 144 8.44 -12.40 7.71
N LYS A 145 8.13 -11.68 8.79
CA LYS A 145 7.51 -12.25 9.97
C LYS A 145 6.04 -11.88 9.97
N VAL A 146 5.20 -12.90 10.03
CA VAL A 146 3.75 -12.76 10.09
C VAL A 146 3.17 -13.73 11.10
N HIS A 147 2.06 -13.35 11.71
CA HIS A 147 1.23 -14.26 12.48
C HIS A 147 -0.21 -14.22 11.98
N MET A 148 -0.92 -15.35 12.17
CA MET A 148 -2.34 -15.41 11.85
C MET A 148 -3.14 -14.81 12.99
N GLU A 149 -4.06 -13.92 12.64
CA GLU A 149 -5.09 -13.43 13.55
C GLU A 149 -6.47 -13.81 12.99
N LYS A 150 -7.31 -14.36 13.88
CA LYS A 150 -8.72 -14.62 13.63
C LYS A 150 -9.49 -13.59 14.42
N TRP A 151 -10.39 -12.88 13.75
CA TRP A 151 -11.35 -12.04 14.44
C TRP A 151 -12.51 -12.94 14.85
N ASP A 152 -12.84 -12.91 16.14
CA ASP A 152 -13.98 -13.62 16.74
C ASP A 152 -15.33 -12.98 16.36
#